data_AF-A0A852RZ03-F1
#
_entry.id   AF-A0A852RZ03-F1
#
_cell.length_a   1.000
_cell.length_b   1.000
_cell.length_c   1.000
_cell.angle_alpha   90.00
_cell.angle_beta   90.00
_cell.angle_gamma   90.00
#
_symmetry.space_group_name_H-M   'P 1'
#
loop_
_entity.id
_entity.type
_entity.pdbx_description
1 polymer ?
#
loop_
_entity_poly.entity_id
_entity_poly.type
_entity_poly.pdbx_seq_one_letter_code
_entity_poly.pdbx_strand_id
1 'polypeptide(L)' 'MSVATGRLRLMPTCTKTRYRDRNAALLVLAQIQNQDKASRPKQEARVYFCDDCRGLHLTSRKRWR' A
#
# COMPACT_ATOMS: atom_id res chain seq x y z
N MET A 1 24.67 -33.29 -10.00
CA MET A 1 23.34 -32.86 -9.51
C MET A 1 23.57 -31.71 -8.54
N SER A 2 23.53 -30.47 -9.02
CA SER A 2 23.88 -29.29 -8.21
C SER A 2 22.60 -28.59 -7.79
N VAL A 3 22.19 -28.79 -6.53
CA VAL A 3 21.09 -28.07 -5.91
C VAL A 3 21.51 -26.61 -5.71
N ALA A 4 21.08 -25.75 -6.63
CA ALA A 4 21.13 -24.32 -6.42
C ALA A 4 20.19 -23.97 -5.26
N THR A 5 20.74 -23.79 -4.06
CA THR A 5 20.03 -23.20 -2.91
C THR A 5 19.78 -21.72 -3.21
N GLY A 6 18.83 -21.45 -4.10
CA GLY A 6 18.32 -20.12 -4.35
C GLY A 6 17.68 -19.63 -3.06
N ARG A 7 18.22 -18.55 -2.48
CA ARG A 7 17.51 -17.75 -1.48
C ARG A 7 16.18 -17.37 -2.10
N LEU A 8 15.10 -18.04 -1.73
CA LEU A 8 13.74 -17.59 -1.98
C LEU A 8 13.63 -16.23 -1.29
N ARG A 9 13.88 -15.15 -2.03
CA ARG A 9 13.42 -13.82 -1.62
C ARG A 9 11.92 -13.99 -1.53
N LEU A 10 11.41 -14.09 -0.31
CA LEU A 10 10.00 -13.89 0.01
C LEU A 10 9.65 -12.50 -0.51
N MET A 11 9.35 -12.40 -1.81
CA MET A 11 8.79 -11.19 -2.36
C MET A 11 7.43 -11.04 -1.70
N PRO A 12 7.17 -9.92 -1.02
CA PRO A 12 5.85 -9.68 -0.50
C PRO A 12 4.88 -9.78 -1.69
N THR A 13 3.86 -10.63 -1.56
CA THR A 13 2.79 -10.81 -2.56
C THR A 13 1.97 -9.52 -2.75
N CYS A 14 2.21 -8.51 -1.91
CA CYS A 14 1.61 -7.20 -2.00
C CYS A 14 2.22 -6.39 -3.17
N THR A 15 1.47 -6.26 -4.25
CA THR A 15 1.81 -5.42 -5.42
C THR A 15 1.54 -3.93 -5.21
N LYS A 16 0.96 -3.54 -4.06
CA LYS A 16 0.62 -2.15 -3.77
C LYS A 16 1.82 -1.37 -3.26
N THR A 17 1.79 -0.04 -3.47
CA THR A 17 2.79 0.89 -2.93
C THR A 17 2.89 0.75 -1.41
N ARG A 18 4.05 0.33 -0.93
CA ARG A 18 4.36 0.17 0.50
C ARG A 18 4.94 1.47 1.04
N TYR A 19 4.33 1.97 2.10
CA TYR A 19 4.85 3.07 2.90
C TYR A 19 5.53 2.53 4.14
N ARG A 20 6.72 3.07 4.43
CA ARG A 20 7.53 2.70 5.60
C ARG A 20 6.88 3.16 6.91
N ASP A 21 6.32 4.37 6.89
CA ASP A 21 5.84 5.07 8.08
C ASP A 21 4.38 5.53 7.92
N ARG A 22 3.67 5.58 9.05
CA ARG A 22 2.27 6.03 9.08
C ARG A 22 2.11 7.47 8.61
N ASN A 23 3.05 8.33 8.99
CA ASN A 23 3.04 9.73 8.59
C ASN A 23 3.24 9.90 7.09
N ALA A 24 4.16 9.14 6.49
CA ALA A 24 4.36 9.14 5.04
C ALA A 24 3.09 8.70 4.30
N ALA A 25 2.44 7.63 4.77
CA ALA A 25 1.18 7.17 4.19
C ALA A 25 0.05 8.21 4.31
N LEU A 26 -0.06 8.89 5.46
CA LEU A 26 -1.06 9.92 5.69
C LEU A 26 -0.83 11.19 4.86
N LEU A 27 0.43 11.61 4.69
CA LEU A 27 0.79 12.73 3.83
C LEU A 27 0.39 12.47 2.37
N VAL A 28 0.69 11.27 1.87
CA VAL A 28 0.30 10.89 0.50
C VAL A 28 -1.22 10.79 0.37
N LEU A 29 -1.91 10.24 1.37
CA LEU A 29 -3.37 10.20 1.38
C LEU A 29 -3.97 11.62 1.31
N ALA A 30 -3.49 12.54 2.15
CA ALA A 30 -3.92 13.94 2.15
C ALA A 30 -3.60 14.63 0.81
N GLN A 31 -2.44 14.35 0.22
CA GLN A 31 -2.08 14.87 -1.10
C GLN A 31 -3.04 14.36 -2.19
N ILE A 32 -3.36 13.06 -2.20
CA ILE A 32 -4.30 12.48 -3.16
C ILE A 32 -5.70 13.10 -3.01
N GLN A 33 -6.15 13.30 -1.77
CA GLN A 33 -7.45 13.91 -1.45
C GLN A 33 -7.51 15.42 -1.72
N ASN A 34 -6.37 16.12 -1.66
CA ASN A 34 -6.30 17.55 -2.01
C ASN A 34 -6.14 17.76 -3.52
N GLN A 35 -5.49 16.83 -4.23
CA GLN A 35 -5.35 16.83 -5.68
C GLN A 35 -6.58 16.25 -6.41
N ASP A 36 -7.70 16.11 -5.70
CA ASP A 36 -8.90 15.44 -6.17
C ASP A 36 -9.54 16.24 -7.31
N LYS A 37 -9.08 15.97 -8.53
CA LYS A 37 -9.79 16.32 -9.75
C LYS A 37 -10.96 15.34 -9.87
N ALA A 38 -12.16 15.87 -10.07
CA ALA A 38 -13.41 15.11 -10.26
C ALA A 38 -13.34 13.98 -11.33
N SER A 39 -12.29 13.97 -12.15
CA SER A 39 -12.03 12.97 -13.19
C SER A 39 -11.33 11.69 -12.69
N ARG A 40 -10.86 11.62 -11.43
CA ARG A 40 -10.13 10.43 -10.96
C ARG A 40 -11.09 9.27 -10.64
N PRO A 41 -10.95 8.09 -11.28
CA PRO A 41 -11.88 6.97 -11.11
C PRO A 41 -11.74 6.25 -9.76
N LYS A 42 -10.70 6.53 -8.98
CA LYS A 42 -10.44 5.86 -7.71
C LYS A 42 -9.79 6.82 -6.71
N GLN A 43 -10.55 7.19 -5.69
CA GLN A 43 -10.04 7.95 -4.55
C GLN A 43 -9.62 7.00 -3.44
N GLU A 44 -8.41 7.17 -2.94
CA GLU A 44 -7.97 6.44 -1.77
C GLU A 44 -8.56 7.08 -0.51
N ALA A 45 -9.12 6.25 0.37
CA ALA A 45 -9.97 6.69 1.47
C ALA A 45 -9.26 6.55 2.83
N ARG A 46 -8.38 5.55 3.00
CA ARG A 46 -7.69 5.32 4.28
C ARG A 46 -6.37 4.59 4.12
N VAL A 47 -5.54 4.69 5.16
CA VAL A 47 -4.36 3.85 5.38
C VAL A 47 -4.75 2.53 6.07
N TYR A 48 -4.09 1.43 5.75
CA TYR A 48 -4.19 0.16 6.47
C TYR A 48 -2.82 -0.52 6.56
N PHE A 49 -2.62 -1.32 7.60
CA PHE A 49 -1.44 -2.18 7.72
C PHE A 49 -1.69 -3.49 6.97
N CYS A 50 -0.74 -3.91 6.15
CA CYS A 50 -0.79 -5.18 5.43
C CYS A 50 0.12 -6.19 6.14
N ASP A 51 -0.46 -7.32 6.53
CA ASP A 51 0.23 -8.37 7.26
C ASP A 51 1.26 -9.12 6.37
N ASP A 52 1.01 -9.23 5.06
CA ASP A 52 1.91 -9.93 4.12
C ASP A 52 3.25 -9.22 3.94
N CYS A 53 3.22 -7.90 3.75
CA CYS A 53 4.43 -7.11 3.48
C CYS A 53 4.94 -6.37 4.73
N ARG A 54 4.20 -6.44 5.84
CA ARG A 54 4.45 -5.71 7.10
C ARG A 54 4.69 -4.22 6.83
N GLY A 55 3.78 -3.62 6.08
CA GLY A 55 3.89 -2.25 5.60
C GLY A 55 2.53 -1.57 5.55
N LEU A 56 2.56 -0.24 5.41
CA LEU A 56 1.35 0.55 5.32
C LEU A 56 0.97 0.75 3.86
N HIS A 57 -0.32 0.64 3.56
CA HIS A 57 -0.88 0.82 2.24
C HIS A 57 -2.11 1.69 2.29
N LEU A 58 -2.45 2.22 1.14
CA LEU A 58 -3.67 2.98 0.95
C LEU A 58 -4.75 2.10 0.33
N THR A 59 -6.00 2.41 0.65
CA THR A 59 -7.16 1.71 0.12
C THR A 59 -8.31 2.66 -0.12
N SER A 60 -9.03 2.47 -1.22
CA SER A 60 -10.27 3.17 -1.54
C SER A 60 -11.47 2.67 -0.72
N ARG A 61 -11.33 1.55 0.02
CA ARG A 61 -12.41 1.05 0.88
C ARG A 61 -12.56 1.94 2.11
N LYS A 62 -13.68 2.68 2.18
CA LYS A 62 -14.13 3.32 3.41
C LYS A 62 -14.31 2.26 4.50
N ARG A 63 -14.05 2.64 5.76
CA ARG A 63 -14.36 1.77 6.90
C ARG A 63 -15.89 1.63 6.92
N TRP A 64 -16.40 0.41 6.77
CA TRP A 64 -17.82 0.15 6.92
C TRP A 64 -18.23 0.56 8.35
N ARG A 65 -19.30 1.34 8.45
CA ARG A 65 -19.90 1.78 9.72
C ARG A 65 -21.02 0.83 10.08
#